data_AF-A0A6L8KRC1-F1
#
_entry.id   AF-A0A6L8KRC1-F1
#
_cell.length_a   1.000
_cell.length_b   1.000
_cell.length_c   1.000
_cell.angle_alpha   90.00
_cell.angle_beta   90.00
_cell.angle_gamma   90.00
#
_symmetry.space_group_name_H-M   'P 1'
#
loop_
_entity.id
_entity.type
_entity.pdbx_description
1 polymer ?
#
loop_
_entity_poly.entity_id
_entity_poly.type
_entity_poly.pdbx_seq_one_letter_code
_entity_poly.pdbx_strand_id
1 'polypeptide(L)'
;MSALIVSKSLPEPVGASPQGAAWQQLLRWHENGQQLAFVYSRSLGGLVQTGQGKLGQLSLDAATIEAGSSRLFIVLAGATYEAGPQLFFTPNLLSRFHVNGVAVRLANHDWLFLSDESLPAIGMEHLTKRIEP
;
A
#
# COMPACT_ATOMS: atom_id res chain seq x y z
N MET A 1 -24.61 15.52 22.14
CA MET A 1 -23.94 16.14 20.98
C MET A 1 -22.47 15.78 21.06
N SER A 2 -22.01 14.80 20.28
CA SER A 2 -20.63 14.32 20.34
C SER A 2 -19.73 15.27 19.57
N ALA A 3 -18.76 15.87 20.25
CA ALA A 3 -17.73 16.69 19.62
C ALA A 3 -16.89 15.81 18.71
N LEU A 4 -17.00 16.04 17.40
CA LEU A 4 -16.05 15.53 16.42
C LEU A 4 -14.65 16.01 16.82
N ILE A 5 -13.78 15.09 17.22
CA ILE A 5 -12.35 15.34 17.27
C ILE A 5 -11.89 15.46 15.81
N VAL A 6 -12.02 16.66 15.25
CA VAL A 6 -11.30 17.06 14.05
C VAL A 6 -9.85 17.22 14.49
N SER A 7 -9.09 16.12 14.40
CA SER A 7 -7.65 16.15 14.61
C SER A 7 -7.06 17.09 13.56
N LYS A 8 -6.72 18.31 13.99
CA LYS A 8 -5.92 19.25 13.20
C LYS A 8 -4.60 18.54 12.89
N SER A 9 -4.42 18.15 11.64
CA SER A 9 -3.21 17.56 11.06
C SER A 9 -2.64 16.38 11.86
N LEU A 10 -2.89 15.17 11.35
CA LEU A 10 -1.94 14.07 11.55
C LEU A 10 -0.52 14.61 11.29
N PRO A 11 0.50 14.28 12.10
CA PRO A 11 1.87 14.70 11.84
C PRO A 11 2.19 14.39 10.38
N GLU A 12 2.76 15.36 9.65
CA GLU A 12 3.11 15.12 8.26
C GLU A 12 3.93 13.83 8.17
N PRO A 13 3.54 12.88 7.30
CA PRO A 13 4.32 11.67 7.11
C PRO A 13 5.74 12.11 6.78
N VAL A 14 6.69 11.62 7.59
CA VAL A 14 8.12 11.96 7.50
C VAL A 14 8.51 11.96 6.02
N GLY A 15 8.92 13.12 5.54
CA GLY A 15 8.90 13.48 4.14
C GLY A 15 9.54 12.47 3.19
N ALA A 16 9.08 12.52 1.95
CA ALA A 16 9.59 11.83 0.78
C ALA A 16 11.05 12.21 0.52
N SER A 17 11.99 11.64 1.27
CA SER A 17 13.40 11.80 0.98
C SER A 17 13.92 10.47 0.39
N PRO A 18 14.75 10.51 -0.67
CA PRO A 18 15.48 9.34 -1.16
C PRO A 18 16.36 8.67 -0.09
N GLN A 19 16.55 9.33 1.05
CA GLN A 19 17.33 8.86 2.20
C GLN A 19 16.43 8.38 3.35
N GLY A 20 15.10 8.45 3.19
CA GLY A 20 14.13 8.08 4.20
C GLY A 20 14.05 6.56 4.38
N ALA A 21 13.70 6.12 5.59
CA ALA A 21 13.60 4.70 5.93
C ALA A 21 12.67 3.92 4.99
N ALA A 22 11.61 4.55 4.49
CA ALA A 22 10.69 3.98 3.51
C ALA A 22 11.36 3.68 2.17
N TRP A 23 12.11 4.63 1.62
CA TRP A 23 12.83 4.43 0.35
C TRP A 23 13.91 3.36 0.49
N GLN A 24 14.65 3.36 1.59
CA GLN A 24 15.65 2.35 1.89
C GLN A 24 15.04 0.94 2.04
N GLN A 25 13.83 0.83 2.57
CA GLN A 25 13.10 -0.43 2.62
C GLN A 25 12.71 -0.91 1.22
N LEU A 26 12.17 -0.02 0.37
CA LEU A 26 11.81 -0.36 -1.01
C LEU A 26 13.03 -0.81 -1.82
N LEU A 27 14.17 -0.13 -1.68
CA LEU A 27 15.43 -0.52 -2.31
C LEU A 27 15.86 -1.92 -1.87
N ARG A 28 15.88 -2.19 -0.56
CA ARG A 28 16.22 -3.52 -0.04
C ARG A 28 15.30 -4.61 -0.59
N TRP A 29 14.00 -4.39 -0.61
CA TRP A 29 13.06 -5.36 -1.15
C TRP A 29 13.24 -5.59 -2.67
N HIS A 30 13.55 -4.53 -3.41
CA HIS A 30 13.84 -4.60 -4.84
C HIS A 30 15.13 -5.39 -5.12
N GLU A 31 16.23 -5.05 -4.45
CA GLU A 31 17.54 -5.71 -4.58
C GLU A 31 17.47 -7.21 -4.22
N ASN A 32 16.67 -7.55 -3.20
CA ASN A 32 16.48 -8.93 -2.77
C ASN A 32 15.47 -9.71 -3.64
N GLY A 33 14.78 -9.06 -4.59
CA GLY A 33 13.71 -9.68 -5.37
C GLY A 33 12.61 -10.29 -4.50
N GLN A 34 12.29 -9.62 -3.39
CA GLN A 34 11.40 -10.12 -2.36
C GLN A 34 9.95 -10.16 -2.85
N GLN A 35 9.25 -11.26 -2.53
CA GLN A 35 7.81 -11.38 -2.76
C GLN A 35 7.08 -10.53 -1.71
N LEU A 36 6.28 -9.57 -2.16
CA LEU A 36 5.55 -8.62 -1.33
C LEU A 36 4.05 -8.69 -1.58
N ALA A 37 3.27 -8.56 -0.52
CA ALA A 37 1.87 -8.19 -0.63
C ALA A 37 1.79 -6.73 -1.10
N PHE A 38 0.87 -6.43 -2.01
CA PHE A 38 0.60 -5.07 -2.43
C PHE A 38 -0.90 -4.75 -2.43
N VAL A 39 -1.20 -3.48 -2.16
CA VAL A 39 -2.51 -2.86 -2.35
C VAL A 39 -2.30 -1.59 -3.15
N TYR A 40 -2.97 -1.47 -4.28
CA TYR A 40 -3.04 -0.25 -5.07
C TYR A 40 -4.49 0.22 -5.10
N SER A 41 -4.75 1.41 -4.57
CA SER A 41 -6.06 2.03 -4.53
C SER A 41 -6.04 3.31 -5.33
N ARG A 42 -6.95 3.43 -6.29
CA ARG A 42 -7.16 4.68 -7.00
C ARG A 42 -7.93 5.67 -6.12
N SER A 43 -7.61 6.94 -6.27
CA SER A 43 -8.37 8.05 -5.68
C SER A 43 -9.86 7.97 -6.08
N LEU A 44 -10.72 8.61 -5.27
CA LEU A 44 -12.17 8.71 -5.48
C LEU A 44 -12.94 7.37 -5.44
N GLY A 45 -12.41 6.36 -4.73
CA GLY A 45 -13.09 5.08 -4.57
C GLY A 45 -13.11 4.24 -5.86
N GLY A 46 -12.14 4.48 -6.74
CA GLY A 46 -11.95 3.70 -7.95
C GLY A 46 -11.45 2.28 -7.68
N LEU A 47 -10.81 1.71 -8.70
CA LEU A 47 -10.28 0.35 -8.66
C LEU A 47 -9.29 0.16 -7.48
N VAL A 48 -9.54 -0.88 -6.68
CA VAL A 48 -8.57 -1.44 -5.73
C VAL A 48 -8.02 -2.72 -6.35
N GLN A 49 -6.71 -2.79 -6.51
CA GLN A 49 -6.00 -3.98 -6.92
C GLN A 49 -5.14 -4.46 -5.77
N THR A 50 -5.28 -5.73 -5.40
CA THR A 50 -4.45 -6.36 -4.38
C THR A 50 -3.80 -7.60 -4.95
N GLY A 51 -2.69 -8.02 -4.37
CA GLY A 51 -2.03 -9.24 -4.80
C GLY A 51 -0.67 -9.42 -4.16
N GLN A 52 0.09 -10.32 -4.77
CA GLN A 52 1.47 -10.61 -4.41
C GLN A 52 2.34 -10.31 -5.63
N GLY A 53 3.42 -9.57 -5.46
CA GLY A 53 4.36 -9.28 -6.54
C GLY A 53 5.76 -8.94 -6.05
N LYS A 54 6.69 -8.77 -6.99
CA LYS A 54 8.06 -8.32 -6.72
C LYS A 54 8.27 -6.93 -7.30
N LEU A 55 9.10 -6.12 -6.67
CA LEU A 55 9.56 -4.87 -7.26
C LEU A 55 10.55 -5.19 -8.39
N GLY A 56 10.13 -4.97 -9.64
CA GLY A 56 10.92 -5.28 -10.84
C GLY A 56 11.80 -4.11 -11.30
N GLN A 57 11.27 -2.89 -11.27
CA GLN A 57 12.03 -1.65 -11.50
C GLN A 57 11.68 -0.69 -10.36
N LEU A 58 12.67 0.04 -9.86
CA LEU A 58 12.47 1.07 -8.83
C LEU A 58 13.41 2.27 -9.09
N SER A 59 12.84 3.44 -9.32
CA SER A 59 13.52 4.74 -9.38
C SER A 59 12.64 5.82 -8.78
N LEU A 60 13.18 7.03 -8.58
CA LEU A 60 12.40 8.14 -8.03
C LEU A 60 11.20 8.54 -8.90
N ASP A 61 11.23 8.20 -10.19
CA ASP A 61 10.18 8.57 -11.15
C ASP A 61 9.18 7.45 -11.39
N ALA A 62 9.57 6.19 -11.22
CA ALA A 62 8.72 5.05 -11.53
C ALA A 62 9.07 3.79 -10.73
N ALA A 63 8.04 2.99 -10.46
CA ALA A 63 8.19 1.62 -9.98
C ALA A 63 7.38 0.65 -10.82
N THR A 64 7.79 -0.61 -10.80
CA THR A 64 7.08 -1.70 -11.44
C THR A 64 6.89 -2.84 -10.46
N ILE A 65 5.67 -3.37 -10.38
CA ILE A 65 5.35 -4.58 -9.63
C ILE A 65 5.09 -5.72 -10.62
N GLU A 66 5.87 -6.79 -10.49
CA GLU A 66 5.72 -8.02 -11.26
C GLU A 66 4.89 -9.03 -10.46
N ALA A 67 3.70 -9.34 -10.94
CA ALA A 67 2.74 -10.22 -10.30
C ALA A 67 2.37 -11.35 -11.27
N GLY A 68 3.16 -12.43 -11.25
CA GLY A 68 3.01 -13.54 -12.21
C GLY A 68 3.27 -13.07 -13.65
N SER A 69 2.31 -13.26 -14.55
CA SER A 69 2.38 -12.79 -15.94
C SER A 69 1.97 -11.32 -16.12
N SER A 70 1.51 -10.66 -15.05
CA SER A 70 1.06 -9.28 -15.08
C SER A 70 2.13 -8.35 -14.51
N ARG A 71 2.15 -7.11 -15.05
CA ARG A 71 3.08 -6.07 -14.62
C ARG A 71 2.31 -4.78 -14.39
N LEU A 72 2.40 -4.24 -13.18
CA LEU A 72 1.82 -2.95 -12.82
C LEU A 72 2.92 -1.88 -12.90
N PHE A 73 2.72 -0.87 -13.75
CA PHE A 73 3.62 0.27 -13.85
C PHE A 73 3.05 1.45 -13.06
N ILE A 74 3.87 2.08 -12.23
CA ILE A 74 3.46 3.10 -11.27
C ILE A 74 4.36 4.31 -11.41
N VAL A 75 3.78 5.49 -11.63
CA VAL A 75 4.52 6.76 -11.67
C VAL A 75 4.72 7.26 -10.24
N LEU A 76 5.99 7.47 -9.87
CA LEU A 76 6.42 7.90 -8.53
C LEU A 76 6.82 9.37 -8.47
N ALA A 77 6.85 10.08 -9.61
CA ALA A 77 7.14 11.50 -9.65
C ALA A 77 6.17 12.29 -8.71
N GLY A 78 6.74 12.97 -7.72
CA GLY A 78 5.99 13.71 -6.71
C GLY A 78 5.30 12.84 -5.64
N ALA A 79 5.62 11.55 -5.56
CA ALA A 79 5.10 10.66 -4.52
C ALA A 79 5.73 10.95 -3.15
N THR A 80 4.97 10.63 -2.09
CA THR A 80 5.47 10.62 -0.72
C THR A 80 5.47 9.22 -0.13
N TYR A 81 6.40 8.96 0.80
CA TYR A 81 6.70 7.64 1.30
C TYR A 81 6.65 7.62 2.83
N GLU A 82 6.05 6.59 3.39
CA GLU A 82 5.95 6.40 4.83
C GLU A 82 6.25 4.94 5.17
N ALA A 83 7.19 4.73 6.10
CA ALA A 83 7.50 3.41 6.64
C ALA A 83 6.81 3.24 7.99
N GLY A 84 6.20 2.07 8.19
CA GLY A 84 5.63 1.70 9.47
C GLY A 84 4.27 1.01 9.33
N PRO A 85 3.61 0.77 10.47
CA PRO A 85 2.32 0.09 10.50
C PRO A 85 1.22 0.95 9.88
N GLN A 86 0.52 0.42 8.88
CA GLN A 86 -0.67 1.02 8.27
C GLN A 86 -1.94 0.34 8.77
N LEU A 87 -2.98 1.15 9.02
CA LEU A 87 -4.24 0.66 9.56
C LEU A 87 -5.15 0.14 8.43
N PHE A 88 -5.56 -1.12 8.53
CA PHE A 88 -6.55 -1.75 7.67
C PHE A 88 -7.80 -2.11 8.47
N PHE A 89 -8.94 -2.14 7.76
CA PHE A 89 -10.22 -2.55 8.32
C PHE A 89 -10.65 -3.87 7.70
N THR A 90 -11.31 -4.73 8.47
CA THR A 90 -12.01 -5.86 7.89
C THR A 90 -13.16 -5.37 7.00
N PRO A 91 -13.58 -6.13 5.97
CA PRO A 91 -14.62 -5.68 5.05
C PRO A 91 -15.97 -5.35 5.73
N ASN A 92 -16.27 -5.98 6.85
CA ASN A 92 -17.45 -5.70 7.67
C ASN A 92 -17.30 -4.48 8.60
N LEU A 93 -16.13 -3.84 8.62
CA LEU A 93 -15.76 -2.70 9.48
C LEU A 93 -15.87 -2.97 10.99
N LEU A 94 -16.01 -4.24 11.40
CA LEU A 94 -16.15 -4.61 12.82
C LEU A 94 -14.80 -4.68 13.54
N SER A 95 -13.69 -4.75 12.80
CA SER A 95 -12.36 -4.83 13.36
C SER A 95 -11.33 -4.11 12.49
N ARG A 96 -10.19 -3.82 13.10
CA ARG A 96 -9.06 -3.14 12.47
C ARG A 96 -7.77 -3.80 12.91
N PHE A 97 -6.79 -3.81 12.02
CA PHE A 97 -5.47 -4.38 12.27
C PHE A 97 -4.41 -3.50 11.63
N HIS A 98 -3.20 -3.54 12.19
CA HIS A 98 -2.06 -2.83 11.62
C HIS A 98 -1.20 -3.82 10.83
N VAL A 99 -0.70 -3.39 9.68
CA VAL A 99 0.20 -4.16 8.84
C VAL A 99 1.47 -3.35 8.65
N ASN A 100 2.63 -3.92 8.98
CA ASN A 100 3.90 -3.24 8.75
C ASN A 100 4.18 -3.18 7.25
N GLY A 101 4.63 -2.02 6.77
CA GLY A 101 5.03 -1.92 5.38
C GLY A 101 5.48 -0.53 4.98
N VAL A 102 5.45 -0.29 3.68
CA VAL A 102 5.71 1.02 3.08
C VAL A 102 4.44 1.49 2.38
N ALA A 103 3.91 2.62 2.83
CA ALA A 103 2.89 3.37 2.14
C ALA A 103 3.53 4.38 1.19
N VAL A 104 2.99 4.47 -0.02
CA VAL A 104 3.39 5.39 -1.06
C VAL A 104 2.15 6.14 -1.52
N ARG A 105 2.11 7.45 -1.24
CA ARG A 105 1.04 8.33 -1.69
C ARG A 105 1.49 8.98 -2.99
N LEU A 106 0.79 8.70 -4.07
CA LEU A 106 1.13 9.19 -5.40
C LEU A 106 0.64 10.63 -5.60
N ALA A 107 1.25 11.36 -6.53
CA ALA A 107 0.91 12.75 -6.83
C ALA A 107 -0.54 12.92 -7.30
N ASN A 108 -1.09 11.91 -7.97
CA ASN A 108 -2.50 11.86 -8.39
C ASN A 108 -3.47 11.43 -7.27
N HIS A 109 -3.01 11.41 -6.02
CA HIS A 109 -3.75 10.96 -4.83
C HIS A 109 -4.13 9.49 -4.80
N ASP A 110 -3.62 8.68 -5.72
CA ASP A 110 -3.66 7.23 -5.57
C ASP A 110 -2.75 6.80 -4.42
N TRP A 111 -3.01 5.61 -3.91
CA TRP A 111 -2.27 5.05 -2.80
C TRP A 111 -1.77 3.65 -3.14
N LEU A 112 -0.48 3.43 -2.93
CA LEU A 112 0.17 2.13 -3.01
C LEU A 112 0.66 1.75 -1.62
N PHE A 113 0.44 0.52 -1.22
CA PHE A 113 1.01 -0.07 -0.02
C PHE A 113 1.71 -1.37 -0.37
N LEU A 114 2.89 -1.57 0.21
CA LEU A 114 3.74 -2.75 0.04
C LEU A 114 4.12 -3.31 1.40
N SER A 115 4.02 -4.62 1.58
CA SER A 115 4.38 -5.31 2.82
C SER A 115 5.03 -6.65 2.53
N ASP A 116 5.99 -7.03 3.36
CA ASP A 116 6.56 -8.37 3.39
C ASP A 116 5.77 -9.34 4.28
N GLU A 117 4.84 -8.83 5.07
CA GLU A 117 3.88 -9.63 5.81
C GLU A 117 2.77 -10.06 4.84
N SER A 118 2.41 -11.34 4.86
CA SER A 118 1.18 -11.78 4.20
C SER A 118 0.02 -11.06 4.89
N LEU A 119 -0.74 -10.25 4.14
CA LEU A 119 -1.99 -9.70 4.61
C LEU A 119 -2.82 -10.86 5.18
N PRO A 120 -3.31 -10.77 6.42
CA PRO A 120 -4.04 -11.87 7.02
C PRO A 120 -5.21 -12.23 6.11
N ALA A 121 -5.40 -13.52 5.84
CA ALA A 121 -6.53 -14.02 5.05
C ALA A 121 -7.90 -13.59 5.63
N ILE A 122 -7.88 -13.16 6.90
CA ILE A 122 -8.98 -12.67 7.72
C ILE A 122 -9.69 -11.50 7.01
N GLY A 123 -10.83 -11.83 6.40
CA GLY A 123 -11.71 -10.89 5.70
C GLY A 123 -11.91 -11.19 4.21
N MET A 124 -11.05 -11.98 3.55
CA MET A 124 -11.22 -12.34 2.14
C MET A 124 -12.12 -13.57 1.95
N GLU A 125 -12.28 -14.42 2.97
CA GLU A 125 -13.11 -15.64 2.89
C GLU A 125 -14.61 -15.39 2.70
N HIS A 126 -15.10 -14.16 2.93
CA HIS A 126 -16.51 -13.82 2.72
C HIS A 126 -16.82 -13.17 1.37
N LEU A 127 -15.82 -12.78 0.58
CA LEU A 127 -16.03 -12.22 -0.76
C LEU A 127 -16.17 -13.32 -1.83
N THR A 128 -15.48 -14.45 -1.68
CA THR A 128 -15.55 -15.55 -2.64
C THR A 128 -16.90 -16.28 -2.61
N LYS A 129 -17.57 -16.33 -1.44
CA LYS A 129 -18.89 -16.99 -1.29
C LYS A 129 -20.08 -16.23 -1.89
N ARG A 130 -19.90 -15.00 -2.40
CA ARG A 130 -20.98 -14.22 -3.04
C ARG A 130 -20.94 -14.23 -4.56
N ILE A 131 -19.98 -14.93 -5.17
CA ILE A 131 -19.82 -15.05 -6.63
C ILE A 131 -19.90 -16.53 -7.05
N GLU A 132 -20.69 -17.34 -6.35
CA GLU A 132 -21.24 -18.57 -6.92
C GLU A 132 -22.75 -18.33 -7.15
N PRO A 133 -23.27 -18.66 -8.34
CA PRO A 133 -24.64 -18.36 -8.75
C PRO A 133 -25.71 -19.09 -7.93
#